data_AF-A0A7C1DV18-F1
#
_entry.id   AF-A0A7C1DV18-F1
#
_cell.length_a   1.000
_cell.length_b   1.000
_cell.length_c   1.000
_cell.angle_alpha   90.00
_cell.angle_beta   90.00
_cell.angle_gamma   90.00
#
_symmetry.space_group_name_H-M   'P 1'
#
loop_
_entity.id
_entity.type
_entity.pdbx_description
1 polymer ?
#
loop_
_entity_poly.entity_id
_entity_poly.type
_entity_poly.pdbx_seq_one_letter_code
_entity_poly.pdbx_strand_id
1 'polypeptide(L)'
;MPRLVTRVLADSDTYMIRLVFEIDGERFLKKDGSFQEMGETVDCLNFERMGLIPSGNVARIPIYVTGYNLYGYLEYDTPESMVFAKPSPDKLTGDVRFVLELLHTGDVSIYSTIGNETEERTTHTISQYRSFELGTADRARVRVYKDAYTGWMKATLKADGVVVSEKEIGTGIRVVTLSFST
;
A
#
# COMPACT_ATOMS: atom_id res chain seq x y z
N MET A 1 13.71 -14.98 24.00
CA MET A 1 13.24 -13.68 23.45
C MET A 1 11.81 -13.85 22.98
N PRO A 2 10.88 -12.94 23.30
CA PRO A 2 9.52 -13.03 22.77
C PRO A 2 9.52 -12.85 21.25
N ARG A 3 8.71 -13.64 20.54
CA ARG A 3 8.48 -13.54 19.11
C ARG A 3 7.03 -13.12 18.87
N LEU A 4 6.82 -12.07 18.08
CA LEU A 4 5.48 -11.71 17.65
C LEU A 4 5.02 -12.70 16.57
N VAL A 5 3.78 -13.16 16.66
CA VAL A 5 3.11 -13.88 15.58
C VAL A 5 1.83 -13.14 15.26
N THR A 6 1.64 -12.82 13.98
CA THR A 6 0.46 -12.15 13.48
C THR A 6 -0.39 -13.11 12.66
N ARG A 7 -1.66 -13.24 13.03
CA ARG A 7 -2.67 -13.93 12.22
C ARG A 7 -3.61 -12.90 11.62
N VAL A 8 -3.74 -12.90 10.30
CA VAL A 8 -4.83 -12.23 9.60
C VAL A 8 -6.04 -13.17 9.68
N LEU A 9 -7.13 -12.72 10.29
CA LEU A 9 -8.39 -13.44 10.20
C LEU A 9 -8.99 -13.12 8.83
N ALA A 10 -8.97 -14.11 7.94
CA ALA A 10 -9.39 -13.98 6.54
C ALA A 10 -10.83 -13.45 6.36
N ASP A 11 -11.64 -13.53 7.41
CA ASP A 11 -13.08 -13.31 7.33
C ASP A 11 -13.52 -11.99 8.02
N SER A 12 -12.60 -11.19 8.56
CA SER A 12 -12.99 -10.06 9.42
C SER A 12 -12.12 -8.81 9.37
N ASP A 13 -11.20 -8.67 8.42
CA ASP A 13 -10.24 -7.55 8.35
C ASP A 13 -9.51 -7.28 9.70
N THR A 14 -9.50 -8.28 10.59
CA THR A 14 -9.03 -8.15 11.96
C THR A 14 -7.66 -8.80 12.08
N TYR A 15 -6.67 -8.00 12.47
CA TYR A 15 -5.34 -8.47 12.76
C TYR A 15 -5.29 -8.96 14.20
N MET A 16 -4.98 -10.25 14.39
CA MET A 16 -4.63 -10.78 15.70
C MET A 16 -3.12 -10.78 15.85
N ILE A 17 -2.61 -9.84 16.64
CA ILE A 17 -1.22 -9.81 17.08
C ILE A 17 -1.11 -10.59 18.39
N ARG A 18 -0.18 -11.54 18.46
CA ARG A 18 0.11 -12.32 19.68
C ARG A 18 1.62 -12.33 19.94
N LEU A 19 1.99 -12.20 21.21
CA LEU A 19 3.36 -12.37 21.67
C LEU A 19 3.55 -13.82 22.13
N VAL A 20 4.48 -14.52 21.50
CA VAL A 20 4.96 -15.84 21.91
C VAL A 20 6.19 -15.64 22.78
N PHE A 21 6.19 -16.16 23.99
CA PHE A 21 7.35 -16.18 24.88
C PHE A 21 7.96 -17.57 24.87
N GLU A 22 9.27 -17.66 25.05
CA GLU A 22 9.97 -18.92 25.30
C GLU A 22 10.60 -18.83 26.69
N ILE A 23 10.20 -19.74 27.58
CA ILE A 23 10.67 -19.85 28.96
C ILE A 23 11.02 -21.32 29.18
N ASP A 24 12.27 -21.61 29.55
CA ASP A 24 12.76 -22.97 29.83
C ASP A 24 12.51 -24.01 28.71
N GLY A 25 12.49 -23.56 27.45
CA GLY A 25 12.25 -24.40 26.26
C GLY A 25 10.77 -24.59 25.91
N GLU A 26 9.86 -24.05 26.73
CA GLU A 26 8.42 -24.08 26.51
C GLU A 26 7.92 -22.74 25.95
N ARG A 27 6.89 -22.80 25.08
CA ARG A 27 6.34 -21.63 24.40
C ARG A 27 4.99 -21.22 24.99
N PHE A 28 4.82 -19.92 25.26
CA PHE A 28 3.65 -19.34 25.92
C PHE A 28 3.04 -18.21 25.10
N LEU A 29 1.71 -18.05 25.13
CA LEU A 29 1.02 -16.89 24.53
C LEU A 29 0.62 -15.89 25.61
N LYS A 30 0.93 -14.61 25.40
CA LYS A 30 0.44 -13.53 26.27
C LYS A 30 -0.83 -12.92 25.67
N LYS A 31 -1.94 -12.99 26.41
CA LYS A 31 -3.20 -12.34 26.07
C LYS A 31 -3.66 -11.50 27.27
N ASP A 32 -3.85 -10.20 27.04
CA ASP A 32 -4.51 -9.26 27.97
C ASP A 32 -4.10 -9.42 29.44
N GLY A 33 -2.81 -9.23 29.72
CA GLY A 33 -2.29 -9.17 31.11
C GLY A 33 -2.16 -10.52 31.84
N SER A 34 -2.52 -11.64 31.21
CA SER A 34 -2.35 -12.99 31.78
C SER A 34 -1.41 -13.85 30.92
N PHE A 35 -0.62 -14.70 31.59
CA PHE A 35 0.10 -15.80 30.96
C PHE A 35 -0.81 -17.02 30.99
N GLN A 36 -1.17 -17.56 29.83
CA GLN A 36 -1.88 -18.82 29.75
C GLN A 36 -0.85 -19.92 29.48
N GLU A 37 -0.68 -20.83 30.44
CA GLU A 37 0.00 -22.10 30.21
C GLU A 37 -0.81 -22.87 29.15
N MET A 38 -0.11 -23.51 28.19
CA MET A 38 -0.78 -24.21 27.09
C MET A 38 -1.49 -25.47 27.60
N GLY A 39 -2.71 -25.31 28.12
CA GLY A 39 -3.63 -26.41 28.36
C GLY A 39 -4.17 -26.94 27.03
N GLU A 40 -3.90 -28.23 26.76
CA GLU A 40 -4.41 -29.20 25.75
C GLU A 40 -4.93 -28.73 24.37
N THR A 41 -4.81 -27.47 23.98
CA THR A 41 -5.45 -26.96 22.77
C THR A 41 -4.56 -26.05 21.96
N VAL A 42 -4.35 -26.53 20.73
CA VAL A 42 -3.78 -25.88 19.54
C VAL A 42 -2.26 -25.72 19.54
N ASP A 43 -1.63 -26.89 19.57
CA ASP A 43 -0.31 -27.21 19.02
C ASP A 43 0.15 -26.24 17.91
N CYS A 44 1.30 -25.61 18.11
CA CYS A 44 1.94 -24.72 17.14
C CYS A 44 2.29 -25.46 15.83
N LEU A 45 2.43 -26.79 15.85
CA LEU A 45 2.60 -27.62 14.65
C LEU A 45 1.34 -27.67 13.78
N ASN A 46 0.14 -27.46 14.34
CA ASN A 46 -1.08 -27.34 13.53
C ASN A 46 -1.17 -25.99 12.80
N PHE A 47 -0.39 -24.98 13.23
CA PHE A 47 -0.27 -23.70 12.51
C PHE A 47 0.50 -23.84 11.19
N GLU A 48 1.52 -24.70 11.15
CA GLU A 48 2.23 -25.07 9.90
C GLU A 48 1.35 -25.91 8.97
N ARG A 49 0.45 -26.74 9.52
CA ARG A 49 -0.50 -27.56 8.74
C ARG A 49 -1.64 -26.77 8.08
N MET A 50 -1.89 -25.53 8.48
CA MET A 50 -2.90 -24.64 7.87
C MET A 50 -2.45 -23.98 6.56
N GLY A 51 -1.34 -24.43 5.95
CA GLY A 51 -0.88 -23.93 4.65
C GLY A 51 -0.29 -22.51 4.70
N LEU A 52 0.03 -22.01 5.89
CA LEU A 52 0.71 -20.73 6.05
C LEU A 52 2.20 -20.96 5.81
N ILE A 53 2.63 -20.66 4.58
CA ILE A 53 4.05 -20.58 4.22
C ILE A 53 4.70 -19.58 5.20
N PRO A 54 5.79 -19.96 5.90
CA PRO A 54 6.53 -19.02 6.73
C PRO A 54 7.18 -17.98 5.81
N SER A 55 6.52 -16.84 5.64
CA SER A 55 7.00 -15.73 4.82
C SER A 55 8.05 -14.92 5.58
N GLY A 56 9.21 -15.54 5.87
CA GLY A 56 10.40 -14.86 6.42
C GLY A 56 10.17 -13.99 7.67
N ASN A 57 11.16 -13.17 8.01
CA ASN A 57 10.99 -12.13 9.01
C ASN A 57 10.11 -11.02 8.41
N VAL A 58 8.88 -10.88 8.89
CA VAL A 58 8.00 -9.78 8.50
C VAL A 58 8.54 -8.49 9.12
N ALA A 59 9.22 -7.66 8.34
CA ALA A 59 9.80 -6.41 8.83
C ALA A 59 8.74 -5.32 9.12
N ARG A 60 7.60 -5.38 8.44
CA ARG A 60 6.50 -4.40 8.55
C ARG A 60 5.14 -5.00 8.21
N ILE A 61 4.08 -4.42 8.76
CA ILE A 61 2.68 -4.80 8.51
C ILE A 61 1.93 -3.56 8.01
N PRO A 62 1.35 -3.57 6.80
CA PRO A 62 0.53 -2.47 6.32
C PRO A 62 -0.79 -2.39 7.11
N ILE A 63 -1.22 -1.17 7.45
CA ILE A 63 -2.52 -0.88 8.06
C ILE A 63 -3.37 -0.15 7.04
N TYR A 64 -4.58 -0.67 6.80
CA TYR A 64 -5.58 -0.03 5.95
C TYR A 64 -6.75 0.50 6.78
N VAL A 65 -7.37 1.60 6.35
CA VAL A 65 -8.67 2.05 6.87
C VAL A 65 -9.82 1.50 6.01
N THR A 66 -11.06 1.67 6.48
CA THR A 66 -12.28 1.34 5.74
C THR A 66 -12.21 1.84 4.29
N GLY A 67 -12.47 0.93 3.34
CA GLY A 67 -12.31 1.21 1.91
C GLY A 67 -10.90 0.93 1.35
N TYR A 68 -10.08 0.13 2.05
CA TYR A 68 -8.77 -0.37 1.61
C TYR A 68 -7.74 0.72 1.29
N ASN A 69 -7.87 1.90 1.90
CA ASN A 69 -6.86 2.96 1.76
C ASN A 69 -5.72 2.70 2.75
N LEU A 70 -4.47 2.76 2.28
CA LEU A 70 -3.32 2.59 3.15
C LEU A 70 -3.24 3.76 4.14
N TYR A 71 -3.29 3.44 5.43
CA TYR A 71 -3.22 4.39 6.52
C TYR A 71 -1.80 4.54 7.08
N GLY A 72 -1.01 3.47 7.04
CA GLY A 72 0.37 3.46 7.49
C GLY A 72 0.92 2.05 7.63
N TYR A 73 2.01 1.92 8.37
CA TYR A 73 2.67 0.64 8.63
C TYR A 73 2.96 0.49 10.12
N LEU A 74 2.83 -0.71 10.66
CA LEU A 74 3.51 -1.07 11.91
C LEU A 74 4.86 -1.65 11.53
N GLU A 75 5.92 -1.08 12.07
CA GLU A 75 7.30 -1.50 11.81
C GLU A 75 7.98 -1.84 13.12
N TYR A 76 8.84 -2.85 13.12
CA TYR A 76 9.64 -3.13 14.30
C TYR A 76 10.64 -2.01 14.56
N ASP A 77 10.61 -1.50 15.79
CA ASP A 77 11.63 -0.57 16.30
C ASP A 77 12.67 -1.35 17.12
N THR A 78 12.20 -2.32 17.91
CA THR A 78 13.04 -3.36 18.54
C THR A 78 12.42 -4.74 18.29
N PRO A 79 13.11 -5.85 18.60
CA PRO A 79 12.50 -7.19 18.51
C PRO A 79 11.20 -7.36 19.33
N GLU A 80 11.00 -6.52 20.35
CA GLU A 80 9.85 -6.55 21.27
C GLU A 80 8.79 -5.48 21.00
N SER A 81 9.06 -4.48 20.16
CA SER A 81 8.18 -3.32 19.96
C SER A 81 7.96 -2.99 18.48
N MET A 82 6.78 -2.45 18.19
CA MET A 82 6.48 -1.89 16.88
C MET A 82 6.04 -0.44 17.00
N VAL A 83 6.40 0.37 16.01
CA VAL A 83 6.02 1.79 15.89
C VAL A 83 5.17 1.99 14.65
N PHE A 84 4.24 2.94 14.73
CA PHE A 84 3.46 3.35 13.58
C PHE A 84 4.28 4.30 12.71
N ALA A 85 4.45 3.93 11.44
CA ALA A 85 5.05 4.76 10.42
C ALA A 85 4.01 5.28 9.45
N LYS A 86 4.19 6.52 9.00
CA LYS A 86 3.36 7.13 7.95
C LYS A 86 3.51 6.38 6.62
N PRO A 87 2.48 6.39 5.75
CA PRO A 87 2.59 5.87 4.40
C PRO A 87 3.70 6.56 3.60
N SER A 88 4.45 5.80 2.81
CA SER A 88 5.47 6.34 1.91
C SER A 88 5.68 5.44 0.68
N PRO A 89 6.14 5.99 -0.47
CA PRO A 89 6.25 5.23 -1.71
C PRO A 89 7.15 4.00 -1.63
N ASP A 90 8.28 4.10 -0.94
CA ASP A 90 9.26 3.02 -0.69
C ASP A 90 8.70 1.85 0.13
N LYS A 91 7.51 2.04 0.70
CA LYS A 91 6.85 1.02 1.52
C LYS A 91 5.73 0.27 0.82
N LEU A 92 5.32 0.74 -0.35
CA LEU A 92 4.34 0.07 -1.19
C LEU A 92 4.95 -1.23 -1.75
N THR A 93 4.15 -2.29 -1.82
CA THR A 93 4.59 -3.62 -2.26
C THR A 93 3.45 -4.33 -2.98
N GLY A 94 3.74 -5.09 -4.02
CA GLY A 94 2.73 -5.86 -4.75
C GLY A 94 1.79 -4.95 -5.53
N ASP A 95 0.57 -5.44 -5.77
CA ASP A 95 -0.44 -4.69 -6.51
C ASP A 95 -1.05 -3.58 -5.65
N VAL A 96 -1.07 -2.37 -6.21
CA VAL A 96 -1.58 -1.14 -5.56
C VAL A 96 -2.58 -0.43 -6.47
N ARG A 97 -3.56 0.26 -5.88
CA ARG A 97 -4.55 1.02 -6.65
C ARG A 97 -4.00 2.37 -7.07
N PHE A 98 -3.94 2.60 -8.38
CA PHE A 98 -3.47 3.83 -8.98
C PHE A 98 -4.57 4.85 -9.22
N VAL A 99 -4.29 6.10 -8.85
CA VAL A 99 -5.15 7.26 -9.09
C VAL A 99 -4.32 8.40 -9.65
N LEU A 100 -4.76 8.99 -10.76
CA LEU A 100 -4.20 10.22 -11.30
C LEU A 100 -5.04 11.42 -10.87
N GLU A 101 -4.40 12.40 -10.23
CA GLU A 101 -4.98 13.69 -9.93
C GLU A 101 -4.38 14.76 -10.83
N LEU A 102 -5.23 15.55 -11.48
CA LEU A 102 -4.85 16.63 -12.35
C LEU A 102 -5.41 17.95 -11.85
N LEU A 103 -4.56 18.96 -11.84
CA LEU A 103 -4.92 20.34 -11.60
C LEU A 103 -4.55 21.15 -12.86
N HIS A 104 -5.55 21.52 -13.65
CA HIS A 104 -5.44 22.19 -14.95
C HIS A 104 -6.77 22.84 -15.34
N THR A 105 -6.72 23.83 -16.23
CA THR A 105 -7.91 24.38 -16.89
C THR A 105 -7.73 24.27 -18.40
N GLY A 106 -8.49 23.38 -19.03
CA GLY A 106 -8.41 23.09 -20.46
C GLY A 106 -8.53 21.59 -20.77
N ASP A 107 -8.37 21.28 -22.05
CA ASP A 107 -8.43 19.91 -22.56
C ASP A 107 -7.09 19.19 -22.36
N VAL A 108 -7.18 17.95 -21.89
CA VAL A 108 -6.05 17.04 -21.73
C VAL A 108 -6.32 15.70 -22.37
N SER A 109 -5.27 15.11 -22.93
CA SER A 109 -5.25 13.71 -23.33
C SER A 109 -4.36 12.90 -22.38
N ILE A 110 -4.93 11.87 -21.76
CA ILE A 110 -4.28 10.97 -20.81
C ILE A 110 -3.99 9.65 -21.52
N TYR A 111 -2.74 9.20 -21.44
CA TYR A 111 -2.30 7.90 -21.91
C TYR A 111 -1.80 7.11 -20.71
N SER A 112 -2.40 5.96 -20.41
CA SER A 112 -2.09 5.16 -19.22
C SER A 112 -1.75 3.72 -19.58
N THR A 113 -0.71 3.18 -18.94
CA THR A 113 -0.32 1.78 -18.97
C THR A 113 -0.27 1.29 -17.53
N ILE A 114 -1.14 0.33 -17.18
CA ILE A 114 -1.27 -0.23 -15.83
C ILE A 114 -0.87 -1.70 -15.87
N GLY A 115 0.09 -2.11 -15.04
CA GLY A 115 0.66 -3.46 -15.11
C GLY A 115 1.33 -3.74 -16.46
N ASN A 116 0.91 -4.84 -17.09
CA ASN A 116 1.34 -5.26 -18.43
C ASN A 116 0.28 -4.95 -19.52
N GLU A 117 -0.71 -4.12 -19.22
CA GLU A 117 -1.78 -3.80 -20.15
C GLU A 117 -1.31 -2.92 -21.31
N THR A 118 -2.11 -2.86 -22.37
CA THR A 118 -1.85 -1.97 -23.49
C THR A 118 -2.16 -0.52 -23.08
N GLU A 119 -1.45 0.45 -23.66
CA GLU A 119 -1.71 1.86 -23.38
C GLU A 119 -3.13 2.26 -23.80
N GLU A 120 -3.91 2.77 -22.86
CA GLU A 120 -5.24 3.33 -23.09
C GLU A 120 -5.16 4.85 -23.23
N ARG A 121 -5.91 5.43 -24.18
CA ARG A 121 -6.02 6.87 -24.37
C ARG A 121 -7.42 7.36 -24.02
N THR A 122 -7.51 8.38 -23.17
CA THR A 122 -8.75 9.12 -22.91
C THR A 122 -8.52 10.63 -23.01
N THR A 123 -9.56 11.39 -23.37
CA THR A 123 -9.50 12.86 -23.47
C THR A 123 -10.57 13.47 -22.58
N HIS A 124 -10.20 14.52 -21.85
CA HIS A 124 -11.05 15.16 -20.86
C HIS A 124 -10.85 16.68 -20.86
N THR A 125 -11.93 17.42 -20.65
CA THR A 125 -11.86 18.83 -20.27
C THR A 125 -11.81 18.93 -18.74
N ILE A 126 -10.84 19.67 -18.21
CA ILE A 126 -10.67 19.92 -16.78
C ILE A 126 -10.90 21.40 -16.54
N SER A 127 -11.76 21.75 -15.57
CA SER A 127 -12.05 23.14 -15.21
C SER A 127 -11.10 23.66 -14.12
N GLN A 128 -10.63 22.78 -13.24
CA GLN A 128 -9.64 23.11 -12.21
C GLN A 128 -8.95 21.85 -11.69
N TYR A 129 -9.70 20.96 -11.03
CA TYR A 129 -9.20 19.72 -10.44
C TYR A 129 -10.03 18.53 -10.91
N ARG A 130 -9.39 17.40 -11.20
CA ARG A 130 -10.07 16.14 -11.47
C ARG A 130 -9.21 14.94 -11.07
N SER A 131 -9.86 13.89 -10.57
CA SER A 131 -9.25 12.61 -10.24
C SER A 131 -9.75 11.51 -11.18
N PHE A 132 -8.86 10.58 -11.52
CA PHE A 132 -9.10 9.45 -12.41
C PHE A 132 -8.58 8.17 -11.76
N GLU A 133 -9.47 7.21 -11.51
CA GLU A 133 -9.08 5.86 -11.14
C GLU A 133 -8.49 5.16 -12.36
N LEU A 134 -7.29 4.59 -12.22
CA LEU A 134 -6.58 3.95 -13.33
C LEU A 134 -6.63 2.43 -13.27
N GLY A 135 -6.74 1.84 -12.09
CA GLY A 135 -6.75 0.38 -11.87
C GLY A 135 -5.79 -0.05 -10.78
N THR A 136 -5.57 -1.36 -10.66
CA THR A 136 -4.74 -1.98 -9.61
C THR A 136 -3.67 -2.86 -10.25
N ALA A 137 -2.39 -2.59 -9.97
CA ALA A 137 -1.25 -3.36 -10.47
C ALA A 137 0.04 -3.05 -9.69
N ASP A 138 1.13 -3.76 -9.98
CA ASP A 138 2.47 -3.53 -9.43
C ASP A 138 3.18 -2.30 -10.01
N ARG A 139 2.71 -1.78 -11.16
CA ARG A 139 3.33 -0.66 -11.87
C ARG A 139 2.30 0.17 -12.63
N ALA A 140 2.62 1.44 -12.82
CA ALA A 140 1.88 2.32 -13.71
C ALA A 140 2.82 3.31 -14.42
N ARG A 141 2.48 3.62 -15.67
CA ARG A 141 3.06 4.72 -16.43
C ARG A 141 1.95 5.55 -17.03
N VAL A 142 2.01 6.87 -16.84
CA VAL A 142 0.98 7.79 -17.29
C VAL A 142 1.62 8.98 -18.00
N ARG A 143 1.11 9.32 -19.17
CA ARG A 143 1.48 10.52 -19.93
C ARG A 143 0.27 11.42 -20.07
N VAL A 144 0.43 12.69 -19.72
CA VAL A 144 -0.65 13.66 -19.77
C VAL A 144 -0.23 14.81 -20.69
N TYR A 145 -1.02 15.04 -21.73
CA TYR A 145 -0.80 16.09 -22.72
C TYR A 145 -1.83 17.20 -22.55
N LYS A 146 -1.38 18.45 -22.42
CA LYS A 146 -2.24 19.63 -22.61
C LYS A 146 -2.49 19.81 -24.11
N ASP A 147 -3.73 20.00 -24.53
CA ASP A 147 -4.00 20.14 -25.97
C ASP A 147 -3.74 21.55 -26.49
N ALA A 148 -4.01 22.59 -25.70
CA ALA A 148 -3.81 23.98 -26.12
C ALA A 148 -2.36 24.51 -26.02
N TYR A 149 -1.39 23.71 -25.52
CA TYR A 149 0.02 24.09 -25.30
C TYR A 149 0.26 25.34 -24.40
N THR A 150 -0.80 25.88 -23.80
CA THR A 150 -0.80 27.07 -22.94
C THR A 150 -1.23 26.70 -21.52
N GLY A 151 -1.06 27.65 -20.59
CA GLY A 151 -1.43 27.47 -19.18
C GLY A 151 -0.51 26.53 -18.42
N TRP A 152 -0.78 26.35 -17.13
CA TRP A 152 -0.05 25.45 -16.25
C TRP A 152 -0.84 24.15 -16.04
N MET A 153 -0.16 23.08 -15.67
CA MET A 153 -0.76 21.82 -15.24
C MET A 153 0.10 21.20 -14.15
N LYS A 154 -0.53 20.80 -13.05
CA LYS A 154 0.05 19.90 -12.06
C LYS A 154 -0.59 18.52 -12.20
N ALA A 155 0.23 17.48 -12.24
CA ALA A 155 -0.20 16.11 -12.30
C ALA A 155 0.43 15.31 -11.17
N THR A 156 -0.38 14.55 -10.45
CA THR A 156 0.02 13.77 -9.28
C THR A 156 -0.49 12.35 -9.44
N LEU A 157 0.42 11.38 -9.41
CA LEU A 157 0.11 9.96 -9.39
C LEU A 157 0.13 9.48 -7.95
N LYS A 158 -0.97 8.85 -7.53
CA LYS A 158 -1.11 8.20 -6.24
C LYS A 158 -1.21 6.69 -6.39
N ALA A 159 -0.66 5.97 -5.43
CA ALA A 159 -0.81 4.53 -5.26
C ALA A 159 -1.28 4.25 -3.82
N ASP A 160 -2.43 3.60 -3.66
CA ASP A 160 -3.13 3.40 -2.38
C ASP A 160 -3.28 4.67 -1.53
N GLY A 161 -3.41 5.83 -2.21
CA GLY A 161 -3.54 7.14 -1.57
C GLY A 161 -2.21 7.85 -1.28
N VAL A 162 -1.07 7.18 -1.46
CA VAL A 162 0.27 7.75 -1.30
C VAL A 162 0.69 8.46 -2.57
N VAL A 163 1.18 9.70 -2.49
CA VAL A 163 1.77 10.40 -3.64
C VAL A 163 3.10 9.74 -4.00
N VAL A 164 3.17 9.12 -5.18
CA VAL A 164 4.34 8.38 -5.65
C VAL A 164 5.11 9.09 -6.75
N SER A 165 4.46 9.97 -7.50
CA SER A 165 5.10 10.81 -8.51
C SER A 165 4.27 12.07 -8.70
N GLU A 166 4.92 13.22 -8.81
CA GLU A 166 4.24 14.47 -9.15
C GLU A 166 5.11 15.35 -10.03
N LYS A 167 4.46 16.15 -10.87
CA LYS A 167 5.15 17.15 -11.68
C LYS A 167 4.21 18.30 -12.02
N GLU A 168 4.78 19.49 -12.02
CA GLU A 168 4.13 20.71 -12.47
C GLU A 168 4.85 21.24 -13.72
N ILE A 169 4.06 21.67 -14.71
CA ILE A 169 4.58 22.26 -15.95
C ILE A 169 3.84 23.55 -16.29
N GLY A 170 4.59 24.55 -16.74
CA GLY A 170 4.06 25.84 -17.19
C GLY A 170 3.76 25.89 -18.70
N THR A 171 3.60 27.11 -19.20
CA THR A 171 3.41 27.41 -20.63
C THR A 171 4.62 26.94 -21.45
N GLY A 172 4.37 26.42 -22.67
CA GLY A 172 5.44 25.97 -23.56
C GLY A 172 5.93 24.53 -23.32
N ILE A 173 5.41 23.85 -22.31
CA ILE A 173 5.62 22.41 -22.09
C ILE A 173 4.26 21.73 -22.25
N ARG A 174 4.18 20.69 -23.07
CA ARG A 174 2.91 20.00 -23.36
C ARG A 174 2.64 18.79 -22.50
N VAL A 175 3.69 18.07 -22.12
CA VAL A 175 3.58 16.70 -21.62
C VAL A 175 4.23 16.53 -20.26
N VAL A 176 3.54 15.81 -19.40
CA VAL A 176 4.10 15.22 -18.18
C VAL A 176 4.10 13.71 -18.34
N THR A 177 5.16 13.05 -17.86
CA THR A 177 5.19 11.60 -17.67
C THR A 177 5.39 11.32 -16.19
N LEU A 178 4.50 10.52 -15.61
CA LEU A 178 4.56 10.02 -14.25
C LEU A 178 4.67 8.50 -14.34
N SER A 179 5.43 7.89 -13.44
CA SER A 179 5.50 6.44 -13.35
C SER A 179 5.88 6.01 -11.95
N PHE A 180 5.42 4.83 -11.57
CA PHE A 180 5.79 4.19 -10.32
C PHE A 180 5.73 2.67 -10.48
N SER A 181 6.56 1.97 -9.71
CA SER A 181 6.54 0.52 -9.55
C SER A 181 6.87 0.19 -8.10
N THR A 182 6.20 -0.81 -7.53
CA THR A 182 6.49 -1.36 -6.21
C THR A 182 7.68 -2.30 -6.20
#